data_AF-A0AAP8HWU4-F1
#
_entry.id   AF-A0AAP8HWU4-F1
#
_cell.length_a   1.000
_cell.length_b   1.000
_cell.length_c   1.000
_cell.angle_alpha   90.00
_cell.angle_beta   90.00
_cell.angle_gamma   90.00
#
_symmetry.space_group_name_H-M   'P 1'
#
loop_
_entity.id
_entity.type
_entity.pdbx_description
1 polymer ?
#
loop_
_entity_poly.entity_id
_entity_poly.type
_entity_poly.pdbx_seq_one_letter_code
_entity_poly.pdbx_strand_id
1 'polypeptide(L)' 'VFASERGIVAPKGLPADVAEKLRQALGKVAANPEFQAQMKQQFTEMDYLDGPQWQERLKQDDGRLRQIWASTPWVE' A
#
# COMPACT_ATOMS: atom_id res chain seq x y z
N VAL A 1 0.98 -7.33 -10.22
CA VAL A 1 -0.23 -8.08 -9.85
C VAL A 1 -1.39 -7.10 -9.80
N PHE A 2 -2.56 -7.42 -10.35
CA PHE A 2 -3.76 -6.62 -10.11
C PHE A 2 -4.36 -7.08 -8.79
N ALA A 3 -4.40 -6.19 -7.78
CA ALA A 3 -4.92 -6.50 -6.46
C ALA A 3 -5.71 -5.32 -5.91
N SER A 4 -6.66 -5.60 -5.02
CA SER A 4 -7.28 -4.57 -4.17
C SER A 4 -6.38 -4.34 -2.96
N GLU A 5 -5.33 -3.54 -3.15
CA GLU A 5 -4.39 -3.22 -2.07
C GLU A 5 -4.95 -2.21 -1.06
N ARG A 6 -4.38 -2.22 0.13
CA ARG A 6 -4.71 -1.30 1.23
C ARG A 6 -3.41 -0.70 1.75
N GLY A 7 -3.47 0.54 2.20
CA GLY A 7 -2.34 1.12 2.92
C GLY A 7 -2.72 2.33 3.75
N ILE A 8 -1.73 2.82 4.49
CA ILE A 8 -1.87 3.89 5.47
C ILE A 8 -1.14 5.11 4.92
N VAL A 9 -1.83 6.24 4.87
CA VAL A 9 -1.29 7.51 4.39
C VAL A 9 -1.33 8.56 5.49
N ALA A 10 -0.43 9.53 5.41
CA ALA A 10 -0.37 10.66 6.32
C ALA A 10 -0.73 11.98 5.60
N PRO A 11 -1.20 13.00 6.32
CA PRO A 11 -1.42 14.33 5.77
C PRO A 11 -0.14 14.95 5.19
N LYS A 12 -0.33 15.81 4.18
CA LYS A 12 0.76 16.63 3.64
C LYS A 12 1.35 17.50 4.76
N GLY A 13 2.68 17.58 4.81
CA GLY A 13 3.40 18.39 5.79
C GLY A 13 3.64 17.69 7.13
N LEU A 14 3.41 16.38 7.23
CA LEU A 14 3.81 15.60 8.40
C LEU A 14 5.32 15.78 8.66
N PRO A 15 5.74 16.11 9.90
CA PRO A 15 7.16 16.21 10.24
C PRO A 15 7.92 14.92 9.95
N ALA A 16 9.15 15.05 9.44
CA ALA A 16 9.94 13.91 8.98
C ALA A 16 10.24 12.89 10.10
N ASP A 17 10.47 13.36 11.32
CA ASP A 17 10.72 12.49 12.48
C ASP A 17 9.46 11.70 12.88
N VAL A 18 8.28 12.31 12.76
CA VAL A 18 7.00 11.63 12.98
C VAL A 18 6.74 10.60 11.88
N ALA A 19 7.00 10.95 10.62
CA ALA A 19 6.87 10.03 9.49
C ALA A 19 7.77 8.79 9.69
N GLU A 20 9.01 8.99 10.12
CA GLU A 20 9.96 7.91 10.38
C GLU A 20 9.50 7.01 11.53
N LYS A 21 9.06 7.60 12.66
CA LYS A 21 8.51 6.83 13.80
C LYS A 21 7.32 5.96 13.38
N LEU A 22 6.41 6.50 12.58
CA LEU A 22 5.25 5.76 12.08
C LEU A 22 5.66 4.63 11.14
N ARG A 23 6.57 4.88 10.19
CA ARG A 23 7.08 3.84 9.27
C ARG A 23 7.74 2.69 10.01
N GLN A 24 8.59 3.00 10.99
CA GLN A 24 9.23 1.99 11.83
C GLN A 24 8.21 1.17 12.63
N ALA A 25 7.20 1.82 13.22
CA ALA A 25 6.15 1.13 13.95
C ALA A 25 5.33 0.19 13.04
N LEU A 26 4.93 0.66 11.86
CA LEU A 26 4.20 -0.14 10.87
C LEU A 26 5.03 -1.32 10.35
N GLY A 27 6.32 -1.11 10.09
CA GLY A 27 7.23 -2.19 9.72
C GLY A 27 7.35 -3.27 10.80
N LYS A 28 7.38 -2.89 12.08
CA LYS A 28 7.34 -3.84 13.20
C LYS A 28 6.04 -4.63 13.26
N VAL A 29 4.89 -3.98 13.04
CA VAL A 29 3.59 -4.66 12.97
C VAL A 29 3.55 -5.64 11.79
N ALA A 30 4.04 -5.23 10.62
CA ALA A 30 4.06 -6.07 9.43
C ALA A 30 4.96 -7.31 9.60
N ALA A 31 6.06 -7.18 10.36
CA ALA A 31 6.97 -8.26 10.69
C ALA A 31 6.49 -9.14 11.87
N ASN A 32 5.40 -8.77 12.56
CA ASN A 32 4.89 -9.54 13.70
C ASN A 32 4.25 -10.87 13.23
N PRO A 33 4.73 -12.04 13.68
CA PRO A 33 4.18 -13.34 13.27
C PRO A 33 2.71 -13.56 13.66
N GLU A 34 2.28 -13.06 14.81
CA GLU A 34 0.88 -13.15 15.26
C GLU A 34 -0.04 -12.33 14.35
N PHE A 35 0.41 -11.13 13.97
CA PHE A 35 -0.32 -10.31 13.01
C PHE A 35 -0.40 -10.99 11.64
N GLN A 36 0.71 -11.55 11.14
CA GLN A 36 0.71 -12.32 9.89
C GLN A 36 -0.23 -13.53 9.95
N ALA A 37 -0.30 -14.23 11.09
CA ALA A 37 -1.24 -15.34 11.28
C ALA A 37 -2.70 -14.86 11.23
N GLN A 38 -3.03 -13.73 11.86
CA GLN A 38 -4.36 -13.13 11.82
C GLN A 38 -4.77 -12.70 10.40
N MET A 39 -3.81 -12.16 9.62
CA MET A 39 -4.07 -11.77 8.22
C MET A 39 -4.35 -12.98 7.33
N LYS A 40 -3.63 -14.09 7.54
CA LYS A 40 -3.89 -15.36 6.84
C LYS A 40 -5.29 -15.91 7.14
N GLN A 41 -5.76 -15.81 8.39
CA GLN A 41 -7.13 -16.22 8.76
C GLN A 41 -8.21 -15.40 8.05
N GLN A 42 -7.89 -14.18 7.67
CA GLN A 42 -8.76 -13.28 6.89
C GLN A 42 -8.55 -13.42 5.38
N PHE A 43 -7.83 -14.45 4.92
CA PHE A 43 -7.47 -14.67 3.53
C PHE A 43 -6.81 -13.45 2.87
N THR A 44 -6.10 -12.64 3.66
CA THR A 44 -5.37 -11.48 3.18
C THR A 44 -3.90 -11.84 3.07
N GLU A 45 -3.41 -11.91 1.82
CA GLU A 45 -1.98 -12.08 1.56
C GLU A 45 -1.24 -10.79 1.91
N MET A 46 -0.23 -10.92 2.78
CA MET A 46 0.61 -9.79 3.16
C MET A 46 1.77 -9.63 2.17
N ASP A 47 1.69 -8.59 1.33
CA ASP A 47 2.78 -8.06 0.51
C ASP A 47 3.14 -6.65 0.99
N TYR A 48 3.76 -6.58 2.18
CA TYR A 48 4.11 -5.31 2.81
C TYR A 48 5.20 -4.59 2.03
N LEU A 49 4.94 -3.32 1.70
CA LEU A 49 5.95 -2.37 1.25
C LEU A 49 6.00 -1.19 2.20
N ASP A 50 7.21 -0.69 2.45
CA ASP A 50 7.39 0.56 3.17
C ASP A 50 6.99 1.76 2.28
N GLY A 51 6.69 2.90 2.90
CA GLY A 51 6.06 4.07 2.28
C GLY A 51 6.66 4.49 0.93
N PRO A 52 7.99 4.70 0.79
CA PRO A 52 8.60 5.09 -0.48
C PRO A 52 8.46 4.03 -1.58
N GLN A 53 8.57 2.74 -1.23
CA GLN A 53 8.41 1.64 -2.18
C GLN A 53 6.95 1.52 -2.62
N TRP A 54 6.02 1.66 -1.68
CA TRP A 54 4.60 1.64 -1.99
C TRP A 54 4.19 2.84 -2.84
N GLN A 55 4.73 4.04 -2.57
CA GLN A 55 4.47 5.22 -3.38
C GLN A 55 4.91 5.03 -4.84
N GLU A 56 6.04 4.35 -5.07
CA GLU A 56 6.49 4.03 -6.42
C GLU A 56 5.54 3.06 -7.13
N ARG A 57 5.09 2.01 -6.43
CA ARG A 57 4.07 1.09 -6.95
C ARG A 57 2.77 1.82 -7.32
N LEU A 58 2.29 2.71 -6.45
CA LEU A 58 1.07 3.50 -6.71
C LEU A 58 1.18 4.38 -7.96
N LYS A 59 2.36 4.96 -8.24
CA LYS A 59 2.57 5.74 -9.48
C LYS A 59 2.51 4.86 -10.72
N GLN A 60 3.11 3.67 -10.65
CA GLN A 60 3.08 2.70 -11.76
C GLN A 60 1.66 2.20 -12.02
N ASP A 61 0.91 1.93 -10.94
CA ASP A 61 -0.49 1.52 -11.03
C ASP A 61 -1.40 2.62 -11.57
N ASP A 62 -1.22 3.88 -11.14
CA ASP A 62 -1.97 5.02 -11.71
C ASP A 62 -1.77 5.12 -13.23
N GLY A 63 -0.51 5.07 -13.71
CA GLY A 63 -0.22 5.11 -15.15
C GLY A 63 -0.87 3.97 -15.91
N ARG A 64 -0.77 2.74 -15.39
CA ARG A 64 -1.34 1.54 -16.00
C ARG A 64 -2.87 1.58 -16.02
N LEU A 65 -3.52 2.01 -14.94
CA LEU A 65 -4.97 2.13 -14.84
C LEU A 65 -5.51 3.22 -15.77
N ARG A 66 -4.81 4.36 -15.90
CA ARG A 66 -5.14 5.40 -16.89
C ARG A 66 -5.07 4.88 -18.32
N GLN A 67 -4.05 4.08 -18.63
CA GLN A 67 -3.91 3.49 -19.97
C GLN A 67 -5.09 2.56 -20.29
N ILE A 68 -5.50 1.72 -19.34
CA ILE A 68 -6.66 0.84 -19.48
C ILE A 68 -7.94 1.65 -19.67
N TRP A 69 -8.14 2.70 -18.86
CA TRP A 69 -9.29 3.58 -19.00
C TRP A 69 -9.34 4.26 -20.37
N ALA A 70 -8.19 4.68 -20.91
CA ALA A 70 -8.11 5.28 -22.24
C ALA A 70 -8.42 4.29 -23.37
N SER A 71 -8.06 3.01 -23.23
CA SER A 71 -8.27 1.99 -24.26
C SER A 71 -9.64 1.32 -24.20
N THR A 72 -10.20 1.18 -23.00
CA THR A 72 -11.46 0.48 -22.73
C THR A 72 -12.20 1.21 -21.62
N PRO A 73 -12.72 2.41 -21.90
CA PRO A 73 -13.49 3.16 -20.94
C PRO A 73 -14.77 2.37 -20.62
N TRP A 74 -15.10 2.31 -19.33
CA TRP A 74 -16.29 1.63 -18.84
C TRP A 74 -17.43 2.65 -18.86
N VAL A 75 -17.79 3.06 -20.07
CA VAL A 75 -18.92 3.95 -20.35
C VAL A 75 -20.00 3.10 -21.01
N GLU A 76 -21.23 3.24 -20.52
CA GLU A 76 -22.43 2.74 -21.22
C GLU A 76 -22.61 3.46 -22.56
#